data_AF-A0A2Z6R681-F1
#
_entry.id   AF-A0A2Z6R681-F1
#
_cell.length_a   1.000
_cell.length_b   1.000
_cell.length_c   1.000
_cell.angle_alpha   90.00
_cell.angle_beta   90.00
_cell.angle_gamma   90.00
#
_symmetry.space_group_name_H-M   'P 1'
#
loop_
_entity.id
_entity.type
_entity.pdbx_description
1 polymer ?
#
loop_
_entity_poly.entity_id
_entity_poly.type
_entity_poly.pdbx_seq_one_letter_code
_entity_poly.pdbx_strand_id
1 'polypeptide(L)'
;MLQSFVSKNNLKFTVLIDTPSKPFNEWTFPKVCELYGLSDDLNPSTDVYPIFHCGCVDTKNEKYKAALRKLFDELETRVATTPIDLSYEATKSIYSYTYFASATYPFKDQVKIVLEKLIEGKNGCENLDYDVESRTTGRIICLIKVKKNDFKQGFAQATVQLESSLGRKRKANKMDKDDGFNKVWGIVTDAEKWYFMECVQVTEGKLSFKLMKPALFVAYEDAGMKDMAEKILGHIIWLLEESQKADSAVNEKVIKKPRSSSNLVGKTDSVDKS
;
A
#
# COMPACT_ATOMS: atom_id res chain seq x y z
N MET A 1 31.96 -11.00 0.07
CA MET A 1 31.80 -11.59 -1.28
C MET A 1 32.72 -10.93 -2.30
N LEU A 2 32.66 -9.61 -2.51
CA LEU A 2 33.58 -8.88 -3.41
C LEU A 2 35.07 -9.03 -3.07
N GLN A 3 35.45 -9.00 -1.79
CA GLN A 3 36.84 -9.22 -1.35
C GLN A 3 37.40 -10.61 -1.74
N SER A 4 36.55 -11.62 -1.91
CA SER A 4 36.93 -12.98 -2.34
C SER A 4 37.22 -13.06 -3.85
N PHE A 5 36.61 -12.19 -4.65
CA PHE A 5 36.87 -12.11 -6.10
C PHE A 5 38.20 -11.42 -6.40
N VAL A 6 38.52 -10.37 -5.63
CA VAL A 6 39.79 -9.63 -5.74
C VAL A 6 40.99 -10.50 -5.37
N SER A 7 40.88 -11.35 -4.33
CA SER A 7 41.97 -12.24 -3.92
C SER A 7 42.24 -13.42 -4.86
N LYS A 8 41.30 -13.72 -5.78
CA LYS A 8 41.39 -14.86 -6.71
C LYS A 8 41.68 -14.46 -8.17
N ASN A 9 41.95 -13.18 -8.46
CA ASN A 9 42.14 -12.65 -9.82
C ASN A 9 41.00 -12.97 -10.82
N ASN A 10 39.80 -13.29 -10.32
CA ASN A 10 38.62 -13.54 -11.15
C ASN A 10 37.92 -12.21 -11.44
N LEU A 11 38.37 -11.54 -12.50
CA LEU A 11 37.85 -10.23 -12.95
C LEU A 11 36.54 -10.31 -13.73
N LYS A 12 36.05 -11.52 -14.03
CA LYS A 12 34.73 -11.72 -14.65
C LYS A 12 33.75 -12.23 -13.60
N PHE A 13 32.72 -11.43 -13.34
CA PHE A 13 31.53 -11.88 -12.65
C PHE A 13 30.31 -11.54 -13.51
N THR A 14 29.36 -12.46 -13.56
CA THR A 14 28.08 -12.26 -14.23
C THR A 14 27.07 -11.76 -13.21
N VAL A 15 26.47 -10.60 -13.48
CA VAL A 15 25.32 -10.12 -12.73
C VAL A 15 24.08 -10.49 -13.53
N LEU A 16 23.21 -11.30 -12.93
CA LEU A 16 21.84 -11.46 -13.41
C LEU A 16 21.05 -10.23 -12.98
N ILE A 17 20.71 -9.38 -13.95
CA ILE A 17 19.75 -8.32 -13.75
C ILE A 17 18.39 -8.91 -14.13
N ASP A 18 17.70 -9.49 -13.16
CA ASP A 18 16.30 -9.85 -13.32
C ASP A 18 15.50 -8.54 -13.31
N THR A 19 15.20 -8.01 -14.50
CA THR A 19 14.06 -7.11 -14.66
C THR A 19 12.80 -7.98 -14.73
N PRO A 20 11.88 -7.89 -13.76
CA PRO A 20 10.61 -8.59 -13.82
C PRO A 20 9.88 -8.15 -15.08
N SER A 21 9.92 -8.97 -16.13
CA SER A 21 9.30 -8.65 -17.43
C SER A 21 7.81 -8.94 -17.45
N LYS A 22 7.30 -9.61 -16.42
CA LYS A 22 5.92 -10.06 -16.33
C LYS A 22 5.02 -8.90 -15.88
N PRO A 23 4.05 -8.45 -16.68
CA PRO A 23 3.09 -7.46 -16.23
C PRO A 23 2.19 -8.04 -15.14
N PHE A 24 1.78 -7.23 -14.16
CA PHE A 24 0.97 -7.76 -13.05
C PHE A 24 -0.40 -8.31 -13.51
N ASN A 25 -0.94 -7.82 -14.62
CA ASN A 25 -2.18 -8.33 -15.22
C ASN A 25 -2.14 -9.79 -15.71
N GLU A 26 -0.95 -10.37 -15.89
CA GLU A 26 -0.77 -11.78 -16.23
C GLU A 26 -0.89 -12.72 -15.01
N TRP A 27 -0.98 -12.17 -13.79
CA TRP A 27 -1.27 -12.97 -12.62
C TRP A 27 -2.74 -13.36 -12.57
N THR A 28 -2.98 -14.66 -12.54
CA THR A 28 -4.30 -15.21 -12.27
C THR A 28 -4.47 -15.45 -10.77
N PHE A 29 -5.71 -15.41 -10.30
CA PHE A 29 -6.01 -15.61 -8.88
C PHE A 29 -5.48 -16.95 -8.32
N PRO A 30 -5.66 -18.12 -8.99
CA PRO A 30 -5.08 -19.38 -8.52
C PRO A 30 -3.54 -19.32 -8.38
N LYS A 31 -2.84 -18.75 -9.36
CA LYS A 31 -1.36 -18.64 -9.32
C LYS A 31 -0.87 -17.75 -8.18
N VAL A 32 -1.62 -16.70 -7.84
CA VAL A 32 -1.31 -15.84 -6.70
C VAL A 32 -1.58 -16.56 -5.38
N CYS A 33 -2.67 -17.33 -5.30
CA CYS A 33 -2.95 -18.15 -4.13
C CYS A 33 -1.84 -19.17 -3.86
N GLU A 34 -1.39 -19.88 -4.89
CA GLU A 34 -0.26 -20.82 -4.81
C GLU A 34 1.03 -20.09 -4.39
N LEU A 35 1.36 -18.98 -5.07
CA LEU A 35 2.58 -18.19 -4.81
C LEU A 35 2.73 -17.76 -3.35
N TYR A 36 1.63 -17.37 -2.71
CA TYR A 36 1.63 -16.88 -1.34
C TYR A 36 1.10 -17.89 -0.31
N GLY A 37 0.86 -19.14 -0.72
CA GLY A 37 0.37 -20.20 0.16
C GLY A 37 -1.02 -19.91 0.77
N LEU A 38 -1.91 -19.26 0.00
CA LEU A 38 -3.29 -18.99 0.40
C LEU A 38 -4.22 -20.18 0.13
N SER A 39 -3.98 -20.92 -0.96
CA SER A 39 -4.73 -22.13 -1.34
C SER A 39 -4.03 -22.81 -2.52
N ASP A 40 -4.13 -24.14 -2.57
CA ASP A 40 -3.66 -24.98 -3.68
C ASP A 40 -4.81 -25.39 -4.64
N ASP A 41 -6.01 -24.83 -4.45
CA ASP A 41 -7.17 -25.14 -5.27
C ASP A 41 -7.02 -24.56 -6.68
N LEU A 42 -7.44 -25.31 -7.70
CA LEU A 42 -7.42 -24.85 -9.10
C LEU A 42 -8.36 -23.66 -9.37
N ASN A 43 -9.40 -23.48 -8.54
CA ASN A 43 -10.34 -22.37 -8.63
C ASN A 43 -10.71 -21.86 -7.22
N PRO A 44 -9.78 -21.18 -6.54
CA PRO A 44 -10.01 -20.72 -5.17
C PRO A 44 -11.10 -19.65 -5.12
N SER A 45 -11.85 -19.65 -4.02
CA SER A 45 -12.72 -18.53 -3.63
C SER A 45 -11.88 -17.37 -3.08
N THR A 46 -12.43 -16.17 -3.04
CA THR A 46 -11.84 -15.05 -2.28
C THR A 46 -11.81 -15.32 -0.77
N ASP A 47 -12.46 -16.40 -0.33
CA ASP A 47 -12.47 -16.77 1.07
C ASP A 47 -11.15 -17.27 1.65
N VAL A 48 -10.20 -17.61 0.76
CA VAL A 48 -8.84 -18.01 1.11
C VAL A 48 -8.07 -16.94 1.90
N TYR A 49 -8.45 -15.66 1.77
CA TYR A 49 -7.88 -14.61 2.61
C TYR A 49 -8.46 -14.67 4.02
N PRO A 50 -7.59 -14.77 5.05
CA PRO A 50 -8.00 -14.58 6.44
C PRO A 50 -8.66 -13.21 6.63
N ILE A 51 -9.56 -13.13 7.61
CA ILE A 51 -10.30 -11.90 7.89
C ILE A 51 -9.43 -10.95 8.73
N PHE A 52 -9.46 -9.66 8.43
CA PHE A 52 -9.05 -8.62 9.38
C PHE A 52 -10.20 -7.67 9.67
N HIS A 53 -10.15 -7.05 10.86
CA HIS A 53 -11.09 -6.04 11.25
C HIS A 53 -10.61 -4.67 10.75
N CYS A 54 -11.31 -4.11 9.77
CA CYS A 54 -11.15 -2.71 9.39
C CYS A 54 -12.07 -1.88 10.27
N GLY A 55 -11.52 -0.97 11.07
CA GLY A 55 -12.33 -0.02 11.80
C GLY A 55 -13.02 0.98 10.87
N CYS A 56 -13.96 1.74 11.43
CA CYS A 56 -14.67 2.83 10.78
C CYS A 56 -14.67 4.02 11.73
N VAL A 57 -14.17 5.17 11.28
CA VAL A 57 -14.25 6.39 12.10
C VAL A 57 -15.65 7.00 12.04
N ASP A 58 -16.04 7.70 13.10
CA ASP A 58 -17.16 8.62 13.05
C ASP A 58 -16.79 9.83 12.20
N THR A 59 -17.36 9.93 11.00
CA THR A 59 -17.05 11.02 10.05
C THR A 59 -17.83 12.30 10.35
N LYS A 60 -18.83 12.26 11.24
CA LYS A 60 -19.62 13.42 11.65
C LYS A 60 -18.92 14.28 12.69
N ASN A 61 -17.81 13.79 13.25
CA ASN A 61 -16.98 14.56 14.17
C ASN A 61 -16.34 15.80 13.50
N GLU A 62 -15.92 16.77 14.31
CA GLU A 62 -15.36 18.04 13.80
C GLU A 62 -14.10 17.87 12.94
N LYS A 63 -13.32 16.80 13.17
CA LYS A 63 -12.11 16.50 12.39
C LYS A 63 -12.43 16.08 10.96
N TYR A 64 -13.52 15.35 10.75
CA TYR A 64 -13.85 14.69 9.48
C TYR A 64 -15.10 15.20 8.78
N LYS A 65 -15.91 16.01 9.44
CA LYS A 65 -17.13 16.63 8.86
C LYS A 65 -16.85 17.36 7.56
N ALA A 66 -15.68 18.01 7.44
CA ALA A 66 -15.28 18.68 6.20
C ALA A 66 -15.00 17.70 5.05
N ALA A 67 -14.43 16.53 5.33
CA ALA A 67 -14.23 15.46 4.35
C ALA A 67 -15.57 14.85 3.91
N LEU A 68 -16.48 14.61 4.86
CA LEU A 68 -17.82 14.09 4.57
C LEU A 68 -18.60 15.03 3.66
N ARG A 69 -18.59 16.34 3.97
CA ARG A 69 -19.25 17.34 3.11
C ARG A 69 -18.68 17.35 1.70
N LYS A 70 -17.34 17.34 1.56
CA LYS A 70 -16.69 17.30 0.25
C LYS A 70 -17.08 16.07 -0.57
N LEU A 71 -17.16 14.91 0.09
CA LEU A 71 -17.61 13.68 -0.54
C LEU A 71 -19.02 13.85 -1.11
N PHE A 72 -19.96 14.31 -0.28
CA PHE A 72 -21.35 14.47 -0.70
C PHE A 72 -21.51 15.51 -1.81
N ASP A 73 -20.84 16.66 -1.72
CA ASP A 73 -20.90 17.70 -2.74
C ASP A 73 -20.38 17.17 -4.10
N GLU A 74 -19.27 16.42 -4.10
CA GLU A 74 -18.74 15.81 -5.33
C GLU A 74 -19.61 14.67 -5.86
N LEU A 75 -20.14 13.80 -5.00
CA LEU A 75 -21.02 12.70 -5.42
C LEU A 75 -22.33 13.22 -6.00
N GLU A 76 -22.96 14.22 -5.36
CA GLU A 76 -24.18 14.86 -5.89
C GLU A 76 -23.92 15.49 -7.27
N THR A 77 -22.80 16.21 -7.41
CA THR A 77 -22.41 16.80 -8.69
C THR A 77 -22.22 15.71 -9.75
N ARG A 78 -21.50 14.63 -9.44
CA ARG A 78 -21.22 13.55 -10.40
C ARG A 78 -22.48 12.79 -10.79
N VAL A 79 -23.36 12.47 -9.84
CA VAL A 79 -24.65 11.85 -10.15
C VAL A 79 -25.45 12.72 -11.13
N ALA A 80 -25.43 14.05 -10.95
CA ALA A 80 -26.15 14.96 -11.85
C ALA A 80 -25.48 15.15 -13.23
N THR A 81 -24.15 15.12 -13.32
CA THR A 81 -23.42 15.51 -14.55
C THR A 81 -22.76 14.35 -15.29
N THR A 82 -22.48 13.25 -14.60
CA THR A 82 -21.72 12.10 -15.11
C THR A 82 -22.20 10.83 -14.39
N PRO A 83 -23.43 10.36 -14.69
CA PRO A 83 -24.00 9.18 -14.06
C PRO A 83 -23.06 7.99 -14.15
N ILE A 84 -23.08 7.13 -13.13
CA ILE A 84 -22.18 5.98 -13.08
C ILE A 84 -22.53 4.99 -14.19
N ASP A 85 -21.60 4.79 -15.13
CA ASP A 85 -21.71 3.75 -16.13
C ASP A 85 -20.86 2.54 -15.70
N LEU A 86 -21.56 1.49 -15.28
CA LEU A 86 -20.93 0.26 -14.79
C LEU A 86 -20.17 -0.50 -15.89
N SER A 87 -20.37 -0.13 -17.15
CA SER A 87 -19.71 -0.71 -18.32
C SER A 87 -18.28 -0.23 -18.49
N TYR A 88 -17.89 0.91 -17.91
CA TYR A 88 -16.59 1.52 -18.14
C TYR A 88 -15.80 1.73 -16.85
N GLU A 89 -14.56 1.25 -16.85
CA GLU A 89 -13.63 1.42 -15.73
C GLU A 89 -13.31 2.90 -15.45
N ALA A 90 -13.35 3.75 -16.48
CA ALA A 90 -13.11 5.19 -16.36
C ALA A 90 -14.11 5.87 -15.43
N THR A 91 -15.41 5.61 -15.60
CA THR A 91 -16.43 6.21 -14.74
C THR A 91 -16.31 5.69 -13.31
N LYS A 92 -16.04 4.39 -13.14
CA LYS A 92 -15.77 3.79 -11.82
C LYS A 92 -14.58 4.47 -11.13
N SER A 93 -13.48 4.69 -11.86
CA SER A 93 -12.28 5.36 -11.36
C SER A 93 -12.55 6.79 -10.88
N ILE A 94 -13.40 7.54 -11.60
CA ILE A 94 -13.80 8.89 -11.21
C ILE A 94 -14.58 8.89 -9.88
N TYR A 95 -15.54 7.97 -9.75
CA TYR A 95 -16.31 7.83 -8.51
C TYR A 95 -15.43 7.38 -7.36
N SER A 96 -14.59 6.36 -7.55
CA SER A 96 -13.70 5.90 -6.49
C SER A 96 -12.70 6.97 -6.08
N TYR A 97 -12.14 7.74 -7.03
CA TYR A 97 -11.22 8.86 -6.75
C TYR A 97 -11.87 9.93 -5.84
N THR A 98 -13.17 10.17 -5.98
CA THR A 98 -13.94 11.12 -5.15
C THR A 98 -13.85 10.80 -3.66
N TYR A 99 -13.91 9.50 -3.31
CA TYR A 99 -13.74 9.05 -1.94
C TYR A 99 -12.33 9.32 -1.43
N PHE A 100 -11.30 9.06 -2.23
CA PHE A 100 -9.92 9.27 -1.82
C PHE A 100 -9.55 10.74 -1.72
N ALA A 101 -9.98 11.57 -2.67
CA ALA A 101 -9.78 13.02 -2.62
C ALA A 101 -10.40 13.61 -1.33
N SER A 102 -11.59 13.15 -0.98
CA SER A 102 -12.28 13.56 0.25
C SER A 102 -11.59 13.01 1.51
N ALA A 103 -11.26 11.72 1.54
CA ALA A 103 -10.64 11.06 2.69
C ALA A 103 -9.22 11.56 3.00
N THR A 104 -8.47 11.95 1.98
CA THR A 104 -7.10 12.48 2.14
C THR A 104 -7.08 13.95 2.53
N TYR A 105 -8.17 14.70 2.33
CA TYR A 105 -8.23 16.13 2.64
C TYR A 105 -7.87 16.49 4.09
N PRO A 106 -8.36 15.77 5.14
CA PRO A 106 -7.94 15.99 6.52
C PRO A 106 -6.44 15.77 6.76
N PHE A 107 -5.79 15.02 5.87
CA PHE A 107 -4.38 14.62 5.94
C PHE A 107 -3.52 15.25 4.84
N LYS A 108 -4.00 16.32 4.19
CA LYS A 108 -3.42 16.90 2.97
C LYS A 108 -1.94 17.26 3.08
N ASP A 109 -1.47 17.56 4.29
CA ASP A 109 -0.07 17.92 4.57
C ASP A 109 0.80 16.69 4.89
N GLN A 110 0.19 15.54 5.20
CA GLN A 110 0.89 14.28 5.52
C GLN A 110 0.86 13.29 4.35
N VAL A 111 -0.21 13.28 3.55
CA VAL A 111 -0.39 12.33 2.45
C VAL A 111 -0.75 13.01 1.13
N LYS A 112 -0.52 12.30 0.03
CA LYS A 112 -0.93 12.70 -1.32
C LYS A 112 -1.46 11.49 -2.07
N ILE A 113 -2.35 11.75 -3.04
CA ILE A 113 -2.75 10.76 -4.03
C ILE A 113 -1.77 10.87 -5.22
N VAL A 114 -1.33 9.73 -5.74
CA VAL A 114 -0.48 9.62 -6.92
C VAL A 114 -1.19 8.73 -7.94
N LEU A 115 -1.34 9.25 -9.16
CA LEU A 115 -1.97 8.52 -10.27
C LEU A 115 -0.91 7.77 -11.07
N GLU A 116 -1.28 6.61 -11.63
CA GLU A 116 -0.49 5.89 -12.65
C GLU A 116 0.97 5.62 -12.28
N LYS A 117 1.25 5.46 -10.99
CA LYS A 117 2.61 5.21 -10.52
C LYS A 117 3.07 3.82 -10.93
N LEU A 118 4.23 3.75 -11.59
CA LEU A 118 4.90 2.48 -11.87
C LEU A 118 5.40 1.81 -10.58
N ILE A 119 4.91 0.60 -10.35
CA ILE A 119 5.37 -0.30 -9.31
C ILE A 119 6.11 -1.46 -9.96
N GLU A 120 7.29 -1.73 -9.41
CA GLU A 120 8.15 -2.83 -9.82
C GLU A 120 8.49 -3.64 -8.56
N GLY A 121 8.41 -4.95 -8.67
CA GLY A 121 8.85 -5.88 -7.64
C GLY A 121 9.23 -7.20 -8.28
N LYS A 122 9.83 -8.13 -7.53
CA LYS A 122 10.35 -9.39 -8.07
C LYS A 122 9.35 -10.20 -8.93
N ASN A 123 8.05 -10.00 -8.70
CA ASN A 123 6.96 -10.70 -9.35
C ASN A 123 6.30 -9.94 -10.52
N GLY A 124 6.83 -8.78 -10.92
CA GLY A 124 6.36 -8.06 -12.09
C GLY A 124 6.46 -6.54 -12.00
N CYS A 125 5.90 -5.88 -13.01
CA CYS A 125 5.72 -4.43 -13.01
C CYS A 125 4.40 -4.01 -13.67
N GLU A 126 3.75 -2.99 -13.14
CA GLU A 126 2.58 -2.34 -13.75
C GLU A 126 2.39 -0.95 -13.15
N ASN A 127 1.69 -0.08 -13.86
CA ASN A 127 1.17 1.16 -13.28
C ASN A 127 -0.03 0.83 -12.38
N LEU A 128 -0.07 1.43 -11.19
CA LEU A 128 -1.27 1.43 -10.36
C LEU A 128 -2.33 2.35 -10.98
N ASP A 129 -3.61 2.11 -10.68
CA ASP A 129 -4.64 3.09 -11.07
C ASP A 129 -4.39 4.37 -10.29
N TYR A 130 -4.28 4.25 -8.97
CA TYR A 130 -3.67 5.27 -8.12
C TYR A 130 -3.32 4.71 -6.74
N ASP A 131 -2.51 5.47 -6.00
CA ASP A 131 -2.06 5.15 -4.65
C ASP A 131 -2.07 6.38 -3.73
N VAL A 132 -2.04 6.13 -2.43
CA VAL A 132 -1.86 7.16 -1.39
C VAL A 132 -0.48 6.99 -0.78
N GLU A 133 0.32 8.05 -0.83
CA GLU A 133 1.68 8.07 -0.28
C GLU A 133 1.80 9.00 0.92
N SER A 134 2.67 8.62 1.86
CA SER A 134 3.23 9.55 2.86
C SER A 134 4.11 10.58 2.15
N ARG A 135 3.82 11.87 2.34
CA ARG A 135 4.64 12.97 1.81
C ARG A 135 6.04 12.99 2.41
N THR A 136 6.16 12.61 3.69
CA THR A 136 7.43 12.63 4.41
C THR A 136 8.36 11.50 3.96
N THR A 137 7.82 10.30 3.78
CA THR A 137 8.65 9.11 3.51
C THR A 137 8.65 8.66 2.05
N GLY A 138 7.68 9.14 1.25
CA GLY A 138 7.40 8.64 -0.10
C GLY A 138 6.89 7.19 -0.13
N ARG A 139 6.53 6.62 1.02
CA ARG A 139 6.01 5.26 1.14
C ARG A 139 4.56 5.21 0.71
N ILE A 140 4.20 4.14 0.02
CA ILE A 140 2.82 3.81 -0.31
C ILE A 140 2.14 3.31 0.96
N ILE A 141 1.07 4.00 1.36
CA ILE A 141 0.23 3.64 2.49
C ILE A 141 -0.89 2.72 2.03
N CYS A 142 -1.53 3.10 0.93
CA CYS A 142 -2.67 2.40 0.37
C CYS A 142 -2.57 2.39 -1.15
N LEU A 143 -2.76 1.23 -1.76
CA LEU A 143 -2.93 1.09 -3.21
C LEU A 143 -4.38 0.83 -3.56
N ILE A 144 -4.81 1.34 -4.71
CA ILE A 144 -6.18 1.24 -5.17
C ILE A 144 -6.18 0.58 -6.55
N LYS A 145 -6.94 -0.50 -6.67
CA LYS A 145 -7.21 -1.19 -7.93
C LYS A 145 -8.69 -1.07 -8.27
N VAL A 146 -8.98 -0.35 -9.34
CA VAL A 146 -10.32 -0.25 -9.90
C VAL A 146 -10.53 -1.46 -10.82
N LYS A 147 -11.70 -2.09 -10.74
CA LYS A 147 -12.08 -3.19 -11.60
C LYS A 147 -13.48 -3.02 -12.14
N LYS A 148 -13.69 -3.43 -13.38
CA LYS A 148 -15.02 -3.48 -13.96
C LYS A 148 -15.86 -4.60 -13.32
N ASN A 149 -15.47 -5.86 -13.55
CA ASN A 149 -16.27 -7.04 -13.17
C ASN A 149 -15.41 -8.16 -12.55
N ASP A 150 -14.14 -8.28 -12.95
CA ASP A 150 -13.27 -9.38 -12.54
C ASP A 150 -12.51 -9.05 -11.25
N PHE A 151 -13.21 -9.20 -10.12
CA PHE A 151 -12.62 -9.01 -8.80
C PHE A 151 -11.52 -10.03 -8.50
N LYS A 152 -11.59 -11.27 -9.02
CA LYS A 152 -10.52 -12.27 -8.79
C LYS A 152 -9.21 -11.81 -9.41
N GLN A 153 -9.24 -11.29 -10.64
CA GLN A 153 -8.08 -10.65 -11.24
C GLN A 153 -7.65 -9.41 -10.46
N GLY A 154 -8.60 -8.61 -9.96
CA GLY A 154 -8.32 -7.47 -9.08
C GLY A 154 -7.54 -7.86 -7.82
N PHE A 155 -7.96 -8.91 -7.12
CA PHE A 155 -7.27 -9.44 -5.95
C PHE A 155 -5.89 -10.00 -6.30
N ALA A 156 -5.77 -10.71 -7.43
CA ALA A 156 -4.50 -11.22 -7.90
C ALA A 156 -3.47 -10.10 -8.08
N GLN A 157 -3.85 -9.06 -8.85
CA GLN A 157 -3.01 -7.88 -9.08
C GLN A 157 -2.70 -7.13 -7.79
N ALA A 158 -3.72 -6.82 -6.98
CA ALA A 158 -3.53 -6.10 -5.73
C ALA A 158 -2.56 -6.83 -4.78
N THR A 159 -2.64 -8.16 -4.69
CA THR A 159 -1.76 -8.96 -3.82
C THR A 159 -0.28 -8.84 -4.23
N VAL A 160 0.04 -9.01 -5.52
CA VAL A 160 1.43 -8.89 -5.99
C VAL A 160 1.95 -7.44 -5.95
N GLN A 161 1.06 -6.46 -6.15
CA GLN A 161 1.39 -5.04 -6.01
C GLN A 161 1.63 -4.64 -4.55
N LEU A 162 0.88 -5.21 -3.61
CA LEU A 162 1.05 -4.99 -2.16
C LEU A 162 2.44 -5.49 -1.69
N GLU A 163 2.85 -6.69 -2.11
CA GLU A 163 4.21 -7.19 -1.85
C GLU A 163 5.26 -6.20 -2.38
N SER A 164 5.11 -5.79 -3.64
CA SER A 164 6.08 -4.93 -4.33
C SER A 164 6.21 -3.56 -3.65
N SER A 165 5.17 -3.12 -2.95
CA SER A 165 5.13 -1.86 -2.22
C SER A 165 5.83 -1.90 -0.85
N LEU A 166 5.85 -3.07 -0.18
CA LEU A 166 6.55 -3.27 1.09
C LEU A 166 8.08 -3.30 0.95
N GLY A 167 8.59 -3.69 -0.22
CA GLY A 167 9.99 -4.07 -0.43
C GLY A 167 10.99 -2.98 -0.83
N ARG A 168 10.62 -1.69 -0.91
CA ARG A 168 11.59 -0.65 -1.32
C ARG A 168 12.58 -0.31 -0.19
N LYS A 169 13.64 -1.13 -0.06
CA LYS A 169 14.91 -0.71 0.53
C LYS A 169 15.41 0.48 -0.30
N ARG A 170 15.66 1.61 0.37
CA ARG A 170 16.22 2.82 -0.27
C ARG A 170 17.53 2.47 -1.01
N LYS A 171 17.86 3.25 -2.05
CA LYS A 171 19.18 3.25 -2.69
C LYS A 171 20.30 3.23 -1.63
N ALA A 172 21.38 2.52 -1.94
CA ALA A 172 22.48 2.09 -1.07
C ALA A 172 23.19 3.13 -0.16
N ASN A 173 22.80 4.41 -0.17
CA ASN A 173 23.52 5.50 0.49
C ASN A 173 22.99 5.88 1.88
N LYS A 174 21.96 5.22 2.41
CA LYS A 174 21.56 5.34 3.83
C LYS A 174 21.11 3.98 4.36
N MET A 175 22.05 3.26 4.98
CA MET A 175 21.74 2.13 5.85
C MET A 175 21.18 2.63 7.18
N ASP A 176 20.02 3.27 7.15
CA ASP A 176 19.18 3.25 8.32
C ASP A 176 18.42 1.93 8.24
N LYS A 177 18.66 1.03 9.21
CA LYS A 177 17.70 -0.03 9.53
C LYS A 177 16.44 0.66 10.03
N ASP A 178 15.70 1.21 9.08
CA ASP A 178 14.37 1.71 9.31
C ASP A 178 13.54 0.46 9.57
N ASP A 179 13.15 0.27 10.83
CA ASP A 179 12.07 -0.62 11.26
C ASP A 179 10.76 -0.06 10.69
N GLY A 180 10.74 0.01 9.36
CA GLY A 180 9.74 0.70 8.58
C GLY A 180 8.40 0.04 8.79
N PHE A 181 7.35 0.83 8.65
CA PHE A 181 5.99 0.33 8.68
C PHE A 181 5.84 -0.90 7.77
N ASN A 182 5.75 -2.08 8.39
CA ASN A 182 5.71 -3.38 7.72
C ASN A 182 4.33 -3.70 7.16
N LYS A 183 3.52 -2.67 6.84
CA LYS A 183 2.14 -2.82 6.43
C LYS A 183 1.82 -1.89 5.26
N VAL A 184 1.05 -2.40 4.31
CA VAL A 184 0.44 -1.63 3.23
C VAL A 184 -1.00 -2.09 3.08
N TRP A 185 -1.91 -1.15 2.87
CA TRP A 185 -3.31 -1.44 2.63
C TRP A 185 -3.61 -1.51 1.14
N GLY A 186 -4.57 -2.34 0.75
CA GLY A 186 -5.05 -2.42 -0.63
C GLY A 186 -6.55 -2.23 -0.68
N ILE A 187 -7.06 -1.59 -1.73
CA ILE A 187 -8.49 -1.50 -2.00
C ILE A 187 -8.76 -2.00 -3.41
N VAL A 188 -9.67 -2.96 -3.55
CA VAL A 188 -10.19 -3.40 -4.84
C VAL A 188 -11.64 -2.96 -4.93
N THR A 189 -12.00 -2.20 -5.97
CA THR A 189 -13.34 -1.62 -6.08
C THR A 189 -13.81 -1.45 -7.51
N ASP A 190 -15.11 -1.53 -7.74
CA ASP A 190 -15.77 -1.09 -8.97
C ASP A 190 -16.58 0.20 -8.75
N ALA A 191 -16.26 0.95 -7.69
CA ALA A 191 -16.98 2.08 -7.12
C ALA A 191 -18.34 1.77 -6.46
N GLU A 192 -18.97 0.63 -6.74
CA GLU A 192 -20.15 0.17 -6.00
C GLU A 192 -19.76 -0.77 -4.86
N LYS A 193 -18.92 -1.76 -5.14
CA LYS A 193 -18.39 -2.77 -4.22
C LYS A 193 -16.98 -2.39 -3.80
N TRP A 194 -16.70 -2.50 -2.51
CA TRP A 194 -15.43 -2.08 -1.94
C TRP A 194 -14.86 -3.17 -1.04
N TYR A 195 -13.68 -3.66 -1.42
CA TYR A 195 -12.93 -4.67 -0.72
C TYR A 195 -11.65 -4.06 -0.16
N PHE A 196 -11.42 -4.23 1.13
CA PHE A 196 -10.24 -3.72 1.82
C PHE A 196 -9.32 -4.88 2.14
N MET A 197 -8.04 -4.72 1.84
CA MET A 197 -6.98 -5.71 2.00
C MET A 197 -5.90 -5.17 2.93
N GLU A 198 -5.34 -6.06 3.74
CA GLU A 198 -4.17 -5.81 4.57
C GLU A 198 -3.02 -6.67 4.05
N CYS A 199 -1.85 -6.08 3.80
CA CYS A 199 -0.62 -6.83 3.63
C CYS A 199 0.37 -6.45 4.74
N VAL A 200 0.87 -7.44 5.47
CA VAL A 200 1.87 -7.27 6.53
C VAL A 200 3.08 -8.14 6.26
N GLN A 201 4.28 -7.58 6.42
CA GLN A 201 5.50 -8.37 6.51
C GLN A 201 5.62 -8.96 7.93
N VAL A 202 5.48 -10.28 8.03
CA VAL A 202 5.50 -11.03 9.30
C VAL A 202 6.94 -11.31 9.71
N THR A 203 7.74 -11.82 8.77
CA THR A 203 9.18 -12.04 8.91
C THR A 203 9.87 -11.72 7.58
N GLU A 204 11.20 -11.73 7.54
CA GLU A 204 11.94 -11.56 6.29
C GLU A 204 11.47 -12.61 5.27
N GLY A 205 11.05 -12.14 4.09
CA GLY A 205 10.51 -12.97 3.02
C GLY A 205 9.08 -13.52 3.20
N LYS A 206 8.43 -13.39 4.37
CA LYS A 206 7.08 -13.90 4.61
C LYS A 206 6.05 -12.78 4.78
N LEU A 207 5.04 -12.80 3.92
CA LEU A 207 3.92 -11.87 3.93
C LEU A 207 2.64 -12.54 4.45
N SER A 208 1.79 -11.75 5.08
CA SER A 208 0.41 -12.10 5.42
C SER A 208 -0.52 -11.18 4.66
N PHE A 209 -1.48 -11.76 3.96
CA PHE A 209 -2.55 -11.03 3.28
C PHE A 209 -3.86 -11.34 3.97
N LYS A 210 -4.67 -10.31 4.22
CA LYS A 210 -6.00 -10.45 4.82
C LYS A 210 -7.01 -9.60 4.07
N LEU A 211 -8.27 -9.97 4.17
CA LEU A 211 -9.38 -9.30 3.51
C LEU A 211 -10.47 -8.94 4.54
N MET A 212 -11.00 -7.73 4.46
CA MET A 212 -12.18 -7.35 5.23
C MET A 212 -13.41 -8.06 4.66
N LYS A 213 -14.23 -8.64 5.52
CA LYS A 213 -15.50 -9.26 5.15
C LYS A 213 -16.63 -8.82 6.09
N PRO A 214 -17.86 -8.61 5.59
CA PRO A 214 -18.23 -8.58 4.17
C PRO A 214 -17.69 -7.34 3.45
N ALA A 215 -17.81 -7.33 2.13
CA ALA A 215 -17.54 -6.11 1.33
C ALA A 215 -18.54 -5.00 1.68
N LEU A 216 -18.15 -3.75 1.40
CA LEU A 216 -19.07 -2.61 1.48
C LEU A 216 -19.65 -2.31 0.11
N PHE A 217 -20.83 -1.69 0.13
CA PHE A 217 -21.62 -1.41 -1.06
C PHE A 217 -22.11 0.02 -1.03
N VAL A 218 -22.21 0.66 -2.20
CA VAL A 218 -22.93 1.90 -2.45
C VAL A 218 -23.82 1.68 -3.66
N ALA A 219 -25.12 1.88 -3.49
CA ALA A 219 -26.03 2.08 -4.60
C ALA A 219 -26.13 3.58 -4.85
N TYR A 220 -25.59 4.03 -5.98
CA TYR A 220 -25.75 5.43 -6.41
C TYR A 220 -27.21 5.70 -6.78
N GLU A 221 -27.66 6.93 -6.59
CA GLU A 221 -29.06 7.38 -6.82
C GLU A 221 -30.11 6.79 -5.84
N ASP A 222 -29.72 5.86 -4.98
CA ASP A 222 -30.59 5.35 -3.91
C ASP A 222 -30.71 6.34 -2.74
N ALA A 223 -31.86 6.32 -2.04
CA ALA A 223 -32.09 7.18 -0.88
C ALA A 223 -31.04 6.97 0.24
N GLY A 224 -30.50 5.76 0.38
CA GLY A 224 -29.45 5.40 1.33
C GLY A 224 -28.02 5.63 0.83
N MET A 225 -27.82 6.20 -0.37
CA MET A 225 -26.49 6.43 -0.96
C MET A 225 -25.55 7.16 0.01
N LYS A 226 -26.04 8.21 0.68
CA LYS A 226 -25.22 9.03 1.58
C LYS A 226 -24.70 8.24 2.78
N ASP A 227 -25.53 7.41 3.42
CA ASP A 227 -25.11 6.60 4.56
C ASP A 227 -24.12 5.50 4.15
N MET A 228 -24.33 4.88 2.98
CA MET A 228 -23.40 3.91 2.40
C MET A 228 -22.05 4.56 2.07
N ALA A 229 -22.07 5.73 1.43
CA ALA A 229 -20.88 6.49 1.08
C ALA A 229 -20.12 6.98 2.33
N GLU A 230 -20.84 7.46 3.34
CA GLU A 230 -20.29 7.85 4.65
C GLU A 230 -19.52 6.70 5.29
N LYS A 231 -20.11 5.49 5.27
CA LYS A 231 -19.47 4.29 5.83
C LYS A 231 -18.15 3.99 5.15
N ILE A 232 -18.11 4.01 3.82
CA ILE A 232 -16.88 3.75 3.05
C ILE A 232 -15.82 4.81 3.37
N LEU A 233 -16.21 6.08 3.41
CA LEU A 233 -15.32 7.17 3.80
C LEU A 233 -14.71 6.92 5.19
N GLY A 234 -15.53 6.49 6.15
CA GLY A 234 -15.09 6.17 7.51
C GLY A 234 -14.05 5.06 7.56
N HIS A 235 -14.18 4.02 6.73
CA HIS A 235 -13.18 2.95 6.61
C HIS A 235 -11.87 3.45 5.95
N ILE A 236 -11.95 4.25 4.89
CA ILE A 236 -10.75 4.82 4.24
C ILE A 236 -10.00 5.74 5.21
N ILE A 237 -10.70 6.62 5.92
CA ILE A 237 -10.08 7.52 6.89
C ILE A 237 -9.45 6.73 8.04
N TRP A 238 -10.09 5.66 8.52
CA TRP A 238 -9.53 4.79 9.55
C TRP A 238 -8.16 4.21 9.13
N LEU A 239 -8.06 3.71 7.89
CA LEU A 239 -6.80 3.17 7.34
C LEU A 239 -5.69 4.22 7.29
N LEU A 240 -6.05 5.46 6.92
CA LEU A 240 -5.12 6.59 6.90
C LEU A 240 -4.68 6.97 8.32
N GLU A 241 -5.56 6.97 9.31
CA GLU A 241 -5.17 7.20 10.71
C GLU A 241 -4.19 6.13 11.22
N GLU A 242 -4.47 4.86 10.94
CA GLU A 242 -3.61 3.75 11.36
C GLU A 242 -2.21 3.84 10.76
N SER A 243 -2.08 4.32 9.52
CA SER A 243 -0.76 4.53 8.91
C SER A 243 0.01 5.66 9.59
N GLN A 244 -0.66 6.77 9.97
CA GLN A 244 -0.01 7.90 10.63
C GLN A 244 0.50 7.56 12.04
N LYS A 245 -0.26 6.74 12.79
CA LYS A 245 0.15 6.27 14.12
C LYS A 245 1.46 5.48 14.05
N ALA A 246 1.60 4.64 13.04
CA ALA A 246 2.79 3.84 12.86
C ALA A 246 4.00 4.68 12.43
N ASP A 247 3.83 5.64 11.53
CA ASP A 247 4.91 6.57 11.14
C ASP A 247 5.41 7.40 12.35
N SER A 248 4.50 7.80 13.24
CA SER A 248 4.84 8.54 14.46
C SER A 248 5.65 7.71 15.46
N ALA A 249 5.27 6.44 15.66
CA ALA A 249 5.98 5.52 16.54
C ALA A 249 7.40 5.18 16.05
N VAL A 250 7.62 5.14 14.73
CA VAL A 250 8.96 4.97 14.13
C VAL A 250 9.82 6.19 14.42
N ASN A 251 9.29 7.41 14.25
CA ASN A 251 10.04 8.64 14.50
C ASN A 251 10.48 8.78 15.97
N GLU A 252 9.64 8.41 16.94
CA GLU A 252 10.04 8.44 18.37
C GLU A 252 11.18 7.47 18.70
N LYS A 253 11.19 6.27 18.11
CA LYS A 253 12.26 5.29 18.30
C LYS A 253 13.59 5.78 17.73
N VAL A 254 13.57 6.56 16.65
CA VAL A 254 14.79 7.16 16.05
C VAL A 254 15.36 8.25 16.97
N ILE A 255 14.52 9.08 17.58
CA ILE A 255 14.95 10.15 18.49
C ILE A 255 15.55 9.58 19.80
N LYS A 256 15.07 8.42 20.27
CA LYS A 256 15.54 7.78 21.50
C LYS A 256 16.82 6.95 21.37
N LYS A 257 17.38 6.76 20.16
CA LYS A 257 18.70 6.11 20.01
C LYS A 257 19.82 7.12 20.29
N PRO A 258 20.68 6.92 21.31
CA PRO A 258 21.84 7.77 21.50
C PRO A 258 22.80 7.58 20.32
N ARG A 259 23.22 8.67 19.68
CA ARG A 259 24.40 8.65 18.79
C ARG A 259 25.60 8.20 19.63
N SER A 260 26.01 6.94 19.53
CA SER A 260 27.29 6.49 20.07
C SER A 260 28.41 7.08 19.21
N SER A 261 28.88 8.27 19.55
CA SER A 261 30.15 8.80 19.06
C SER A 261 31.29 8.00 19.70
N SER A 262 31.82 7.02 18.98
CA SER A 262 33.08 6.39 19.34
C SER A 262 34.22 7.36 19.02
N ASN A 263 34.65 8.15 20.01
CA ASN A 263 35.93 8.82 19.96
C ASN A 263 37.01 7.79 20.29
N LEU A 264 37.68 7.27 19.25
CA LEU A 264 38.97 6.61 19.38
C LEU A 264 40.03 7.66 19.07
N VAL A 265 40.59 8.28 20.12
CA VAL A 265 41.87 9.00 20.05
C VAL A 265 42.87 8.19 20.86
N GLY A 266 44.00 7.90 20.20
CA GLY A 266 44.84 6.73 20.43
C GLY A 266 45.65 6.72 21.71
N LYS A 267 45.93 5.49 22.17
CA LYS A 267 47.12 5.19 22.96
C LYS A 267 48.29 5.02 21.98
N THR A 268 49.26 5.93 22.05
CA THR A 268 50.61 5.68 21.55
C THR A 268 51.38 4.97 22.65
N ASP A 269 51.74 3.72 22.39
CA ASP A 269 52.73 2.97 23.15
C ASP A 269 54.10 3.63 22.99
N SER A 270 54.79 3.87 24.11
CA SER A 270 56.22 4.17 24.14
C SER A 270 56.93 3.11 24.97
N VAL A 271 57.69 2.24 24.30
CA VAL A 271 58.71 1.39 24.91
C VAL A 271 60.03 1.60 24.17
N ASP A 272 61.00 2.02 24.98
CA ASP A 272 62.47 1.96 24.91
C ASP A 272 63.27 2.50 23.71
N LYS A 273 64.26 3.33 24.06
CA LYS A 273 65.67 2.95 23.96
C LYS A 273 66.61 3.84 24.79
N SER A 274 67.42 3.16 25.61
CA SER A 274 68.72 3.52 26.21
C SER A 274 68.74 4.47 27.41
#